data_AF-A0A4P9VGG8-F1
#
_entry.id   AF-A0A4P9VGG8-F1
#
_cell.length_a   1.000
_cell.length_b   1.000
_cell.length_c   1.000
_cell.angle_alpha   90.00
_cell.angle_beta   90.00
_cell.angle_gamma   90.00
#
_symmetry.space_group_name_H-M   'P 1'
#
loop_
_entity.id
_entity.type
_entity.pdbx_description
1 polymer ?
#
loop_
_entity_poly.entity_id
_entity_poly.type
_entity_poly.pdbx_seq_one_letter_code
_entity_poly.pdbx_strand_id
1 'polypeptide(L)'
;MAINLASDTINKIYQHYKNTSDNGFRGHLGASIIGKPCERAIWYDFRWCTPSDLEGRLYRLFQTGHLAEDRFTADLKAIGVKISTVNPRTGKQYQINACDGFFGGSLDGIGLGFQKTPIKNTSLK
;
A
#
# COMPACT_ATOMS: atom_id res chain seq x y z
N MET A 1 -0.03 38.40 17.51
CA MET A 1 -0.40 37.21 16.71
C MET A 1 0.90 36.49 16.36
N ALA A 2 1.29 35.49 17.15
CA ALA A 2 2.54 34.76 16.90
C ALA A 2 2.30 33.81 15.72
N ILE A 3 2.87 34.13 14.56
CA ILE A 3 2.91 33.20 13.42
C ILE A 3 3.84 32.07 13.86
N ASN A 4 3.27 30.90 14.12
CA ASN A 4 4.01 29.73 14.56
C ASN A 4 4.78 29.17 13.36
N LEU A 5 5.96 29.71 13.05
CA LEU A 5 6.76 29.38 11.85
C LEU A 5 7.04 27.87 11.69
N ALA A 6 7.09 27.12 12.80
CA ALA A 6 7.23 25.67 12.77
C ALA A 6 6.01 24.98 12.13
N SER A 7 4.79 25.51 12.34
CA SER A 7 3.59 24.99 11.67
C SER A 7 3.58 25.34 10.18
N ASP A 8 4.09 26.51 9.78
CA ASP A 8 4.16 26.91 8.36
C ASP A 8 5.09 26.01 7.54
N THR A 9 6.29 25.70 8.05
CA THR A 9 7.23 24.78 7.37
C THR A 9 6.66 23.37 7.23
N ILE A 10 6.07 22.83 8.29
CA ILE A 10 5.44 21.49 8.25
C ILE A 10 4.27 21.47 7.27
N ASN A 11 3.43 22.50 7.28
CA ASN A 11 2.31 22.63 6.36
C ASN A 11 2.78 22.68 4.91
N LYS A 12 3.83 23.43 4.59
CA LYS A 12 4.43 23.47 3.25
C LYS A 12 4.92 22.10 2.80
N ILE A 13 5.53 21.32 3.69
CA ILE A 13 5.92 19.93 3.39
C ILE A 13 4.69 19.09 3.06
N TYR A 14 3.63 19.14 3.88
CA TYR A 14 2.41 18.37 3.61
C TYR A 14 1.71 18.81 2.32
N GLN A 15 1.64 20.11 2.05
CA GLN A 15 1.10 20.61 0.79
C GLN A 15 1.90 20.11 -0.41
N HIS A 16 3.23 20.06 -0.31
CA HIS A 16 4.06 19.47 -1.36
C HIS A 16 3.67 18.01 -1.64
N TYR A 17 3.56 17.16 -0.61
CA TYR A 17 3.13 15.77 -0.78
C TYR A 17 1.72 15.64 -1.37
N LYS A 18 0.79 16.51 -1.00
CA LYS A 18 -0.57 16.52 -1.56
C LYS A 18 -0.54 16.90 -3.05
N ASN A 19 0.23 17.93 -3.41
CA ASN A 19 0.30 18.44 -4.78
C ASN A 19 1.05 17.50 -5.75
N THR A 20 1.94 16.66 -5.26
CA THR A 20 2.69 15.69 -6.08
C THR A 20 2.04 14.30 -6.12
N SER A 21 0.99 14.07 -5.34
CA SER A 21 0.23 12.82 -5.36
C SER A 21 -0.67 12.70 -6.60
N ASP A 22 -0.92 11.46 -7.04
CA ASP A 22 -1.90 11.18 -8.10
C ASP A 22 -3.35 11.29 -7.58
N ASN A 23 -4.31 11.31 -8.49
CA ASN A 23 -5.74 11.38 -8.15
C ASN A 23 -6.33 10.03 -7.66
N GLY A 24 -5.50 8.99 -7.57
CA GLY A 24 -5.87 7.64 -7.14
C GLY A 24 -6.65 6.81 -8.17
N PHE A 25 -7.03 7.37 -9.32
CA PHE A 25 -7.88 6.67 -10.29
C PHE A 25 -7.10 5.62 -11.08
N ARG A 26 -7.67 4.40 -11.14
CA ARG A 26 -7.08 3.24 -11.80
C ARG A 26 -8.11 2.60 -12.73
N GLY A 27 -7.65 2.11 -13.88
CA GLY A 27 -8.49 1.37 -14.85
C GLY A 27 -8.99 0.00 -14.36
N HIS A 28 -8.66 -0.38 -13.13
CA HIS A 28 -9.04 -1.63 -12.49
C HIS A 28 -9.40 -1.39 -11.02
N LEU A 29 -10.18 -2.29 -10.45
CA LEU A 29 -10.44 -2.35 -9.02
C LEU A 29 -9.17 -2.81 -8.30
N GLY A 30 -8.63 -1.93 -7.45
CA GLY A 30 -7.39 -2.19 -6.71
C GLY A 30 -7.57 -3.23 -5.61
N ALA A 31 -6.61 -4.15 -5.50
CA ALA A 31 -6.56 -5.14 -4.42
C ALA A 31 -6.52 -4.53 -3.01
N SER A 32 -6.03 -3.30 -2.87
CA SER A 32 -6.01 -2.59 -1.58
C SER A 32 -7.37 -2.07 -1.14
N ILE A 33 -8.35 -1.94 -2.04
CA ILE A 33 -9.67 -1.35 -1.73
C ILE A 33 -10.82 -2.36 -1.77
N ILE A 34 -10.61 -3.57 -2.31
CA ILE A 34 -11.62 -4.63 -2.38
C ILE A 34 -12.13 -5.05 -0.99
N GLY A 35 -11.33 -4.88 0.06
CA GLY A 35 -11.69 -5.23 1.43
C GLY A 35 -12.57 -4.19 2.15
N LYS A 36 -13.00 -3.11 1.49
CA LYS A 36 -13.90 -2.12 2.10
C LYS A 36 -15.22 -2.81 2.51
N PRO A 37 -15.77 -2.55 3.71
CA PRO A 37 -16.97 -3.24 4.19
C PRO A 37 -18.25 -2.85 3.45
N CYS A 38 -18.23 -1.77 2.68
CA CYS A 38 -19.37 -1.27 1.92
C CYS A 38 -19.15 -1.49 0.42
N GLU A 39 -19.95 -2.39 -0.17
CA GLU A 39 -19.89 -2.73 -1.59
C GLU A 39 -20.15 -1.51 -2.49
N ARG A 40 -21.04 -0.60 -2.08
CA ARG A 40 -21.29 0.65 -2.82
C ARG A 40 -20.04 1.53 -2.89
N ALA A 41 -19.25 1.58 -1.80
CA ALA A 41 -18.01 2.35 -1.80
C ALA A 41 -17.00 1.76 -2.79
N ILE A 42 -16.88 0.42 -2.82
CA ILE A 42 -16.05 -0.30 -3.81
C ILE A 42 -16.47 0.05 -5.23
N TRP A 43 -17.79 0.04 -5.52
CA TRP A 43 -18.31 0.40 -6.83
C TRP A 43 -17.97 1.85 -7.22
N TYR A 44 -18.12 2.80 -6.28
CA TYR A 44 -17.79 4.20 -6.53
C TYR A 44 -16.30 4.43 -6.78
N ASP A 45 -15.42 3.74 -6.06
CA ASP A 45 -13.98 3.80 -6.33
C ASP A 45 -13.67 3.27 -7.74
N PHE A 46 -14.23 2.11 -8.10
CA PHE A 46 -14.01 1.49 -9.41
C PHE A 46 -14.53 2.35 -10.57
N ARG A 47 -15.59 3.11 -10.35
CA ARG A 47 -16.21 4.00 -11.35
C ARG A 47 -15.73 5.45 -11.26
N TRP A 48 -14.71 5.73 -10.44
CA TRP A 48 -14.13 7.07 -10.24
C TRP A 48 -15.16 8.13 -9.84
N CYS A 49 -16.19 7.73 -9.10
CA CYS A 49 -17.27 8.64 -8.67
C CYS A 49 -16.81 9.64 -7.61
N THR A 50 -15.69 9.38 -6.93
CA THR A 50 -15.18 10.24 -5.87
C THR A 50 -13.65 10.29 -5.96
N PRO A 51 -13.05 11.47 -6.21
CA PRO A 51 -11.59 11.61 -6.19
C PRO A 51 -11.04 11.39 -4.79
N SER A 52 -9.81 10.88 -4.68
CA SER A 52 -9.15 10.81 -3.38
C SER A 52 -8.75 12.21 -2.93
N ASP A 53 -9.15 12.61 -1.73
CA ASP A 53 -8.70 13.84 -1.08
C ASP A 53 -8.05 13.53 0.27
N LEU A 54 -6.86 12.94 0.22
CA LEU A 54 -6.09 12.63 1.42
C LEU A 54 -5.26 13.83 1.88
N GLU A 55 -5.08 13.93 3.19
CA GLU A 55 -4.17 14.90 3.80
C GLU A 55 -2.72 14.63 3.40
N GLY A 56 -1.94 15.69 3.19
CA GLY A 56 -0.51 15.58 2.80
C GLY A 56 0.35 14.74 3.76
N ARG A 57 -0.04 14.71 5.05
CA ARG A 57 0.59 13.86 6.06
C ARG A 57 0.43 12.37 5.74
N LEU A 58 -0.71 11.94 5.18
CA LEU A 58 -0.95 10.54 4.79
C LEU A 58 -0.10 10.15 3.60
N TYR A 59 0.04 11.01 2.58
CA TYR A 59 0.96 10.77 1.46
C TYR A 59 2.42 10.63 1.93
N ARG A 60 2.85 11.47 2.88
CA ARG A 60 4.17 11.32 3.52
C ARG A 60 4.31 9.99 4.28
N LEU A 61 3.24 9.53 4.94
CA LEU A 61 3.22 8.23 5.61
C LEU A 61 3.36 7.09 4.60
N PHE A 62 2.68 7.15 3.45
CA PHE A 62 2.88 6.18 2.38
C PHE A 62 4.32 6.19 1.88
N GLN A 63 4.92 7.36 1.65
CA GLN A 63 6.33 7.46 1.27
C GLN A 63 7.26 6.82 2.31
N THR A 64 6.94 6.98 3.59
CA THR A 64 7.69 6.33 4.69
C THR A 64 7.58 4.81 4.60
N GLY A 65 6.41 4.28 4.23
CA GLY A 65 6.20 2.87 3.92
C GLY A 65 7.12 2.40 2.79
N HIS A 66 7.09 3.06 1.63
CA HIS A 66 7.93 2.72 0.47
C HIS A 66 9.42 2.70 0.82
N LEU A 67 9.90 3.69 1.59
CA LEU A 67 11.30 3.75 2.03
C LEU A 67 11.68 2.62 3.00
N ALA A 68 10.71 2.06 3.72
CA ALA A 68 10.93 0.98 4.68
C ALA A 68 10.92 -0.42 4.05
N GLU A 69 10.36 -0.59 2.84
CA GLU A 69 10.22 -1.88 2.16
C GLU A 69 11.56 -2.61 1.96
N ASP A 70 12.62 -1.87 1.58
CA ASP A 70 13.97 -2.42 1.42
C ASP A 70 14.53 -2.96 2.75
N ARG A 71 14.28 -2.23 3.86
CA ARG A 71 14.67 -2.69 5.19
C ARG A 71 13.92 -3.96 5.58
N PHE A 72 12.60 -4.02 5.37
CA PHE A 72 11.82 -5.23 5.66
C PHE A 72 12.31 -6.44 4.84
N THR A 73 12.66 -6.21 3.58
CA THR A 73 13.26 -7.24 2.72
C THR A 73 14.60 -7.72 3.27
N ALA A 74 15.46 -6.81 3.74
CA ALA A 74 16.74 -7.15 4.36
C ALA A 74 16.54 -7.94 5.66
N ASP A 75 15.62 -7.50 6.53
CA ASP A 75 15.30 -8.16 7.80
C ASP A 75 14.83 -9.60 7.56
N LEU A 76 13.92 -9.80 6.60
CA LEU A 76 13.43 -11.14 6.22
C LEU A 76 14.55 -12.03 5.69
N LYS A 77 15.43 -11.52 4.83
CA LYS A 77 16.61 -12.27 4.35
C LYS A 77 17.54 -12.63 5.49
N ALA A 78 17.77 -11.73 6.44
CA ALA A 78 18.66 -11.93 7.57
C ALA A 78 18.20 -13.09 8.48
N ILE A 79 16.90 -13.33 8.59
CA ILE A 79 16.34 -14.47 9.34
C ILE A 79 16.13 -15.73 8.49
N GLY A 80 16.64 -15.75 7.25
CA GLY A 80 16.60 -16.92 6.37
C GLY A 80 15.34 -17.06 5.51
N VAL A 81 14.45 -16.06 5.47
CA VAL A 81 13.29 -16.06 4.57
C VAL A 81 13.77 -15.78 3.15
N LYS A 82 13.35 -16.62 2.20
CA LYS A 82 13.57 -16.40 0.77
C LYS A 82 12.51 -15.43 0.27
N ILE A 83 12.87 -14.17 0.08
CA ILE A 83 11.96 -13.09 -0.37
C ILE A 83 12.37 -12.57 -1.74
N SER A 84 11.39 -12.39 -2.63
CA SER A 84 11.54 -11.80 -3.96
C SER A 84 10.53 -10.66 -4.12
N THR A 85 11.01 -9.44 -4.33
CA THR A 85 10.16 -8.23 -4.50
C THR A 85 9.95 -7.87 -5.97
N VAL A 86 10.80 -8.40 -6.86
CA VAL A 86 10.75 -8.21 -8.31
C VAL A 86 10.64 -9.54 -9.03
N ASN A 87 9.81 -9.56 -10.07
CA ASN A 87 9.68 -10.71 -10.94
C ASN A 87 10.95 -10.87 -11.80
N PRO A 88 11.69 -11.98 -11.66
CA PRO A 88 12.96 -12.16 -12.36
C PRO A 88 12.81 -12.29 -13.88
N ARG A 89 11.61 -12.62 -14.38
CA ARG A 89 11.34 -12.74 -15.82
C ARG A 89 11.12 -11.39 -16.49
N THR A 90 10.60 -10.41 -15.76
CA THR A 90 10.21 -9.10 -16.31
C THR A 90 11.06 -7.94 -15.79
N GLY A 91 11.78 -8.14 -14.69
CA GLY A 91 12.51 -7.08 -13.99
C GLY A 91 11.61 -6.06 -13.30
N LYS A 92 10.30 -6.33 -13.18
CA LYS A 92 9.29 -5.43 -12.60
C LYS A 92 8.71 -6.00 -11.31
N GLN A 93 8.08 -5.15 -10.50
CA GLN A 93 7.31 -5.60 -9.32
C GLN A 93 6.27 -6.65 -9.71
N TYR A 94 6.00 -7.60 -8.82
CA TYR A 94 4.91 -8.55 -9.02
C TYR A 94 3.56 -7.83 -9.09
N GLN A 95 2.75 -8.24 -10.06
CA GLN A 95 1.41 -7.71 -10.28
C GLN A 95 0.43 -8.87 -10.31
N ILE A 96 -0.76 -8.67 -9.74
CA ILE A 96 -1.92 -9.52 -9.97
C ILE A 96 -2.86 -8.85 -10.96
N ASN A 97 -3.50 -9.67 -11.77
CA ASN A 97 -4.55 -9.27 -12.71
C ASN A 97 -5.59 -10.40 -12.74
N ALA A 98 -6.86 -10.05 -12.62
CA ALA A 98 -7.98 -10.97 -12.72
C ALA A 98 -9.20 -10.28 -13.35
N CYS A 99 -10.23 -11.08 -13.62
CA CYS A 99 -11.50 -10.60 -14.20
C CYS A 99 -11.27 -9.78 -15.47
N ASP A 100 -10.52 -10.31 -16.43
CA ASP A 100 -10.19 -9.64 -17.71
C ASP A 100 -9.59 -8.24 -17.56
N GLY A 101 -8.81 -8.04 -16.49
CA GLY A 101 -8.16 -6.76 -16.17
C GLY A 101 -9.01 -5.81 -15.35
N PHE A 102 -10.24 -6.17 -14.96
CA PHE A 102 -11.06 -5.35 -14.06
C PHE A 102 -10.62 -5.43 -12.60
N PHE A 103 -9.77 -6.39 -12.22
CA PHE A 103 -9.16 -6.46 -10.90
C PHE A 103 -7.64 -6.52 -11.00
N GLY A 104 -6.94 -5.78 -10.14
CA GLY A 104 -5.48 -5.78 -10.16
C GLY A 104 -4.82 -5.18 -8.93
N GLY A 105 -3.50 -5.34 -8.83
CA GLY A 105 -2.73 -4.82 -7.72
C GLY A 105 -1.25 -5.19 -7.80
N SER A 106 -0.43 -4.43 -7.06
CA SER A 106 1.00 -4.69 -6.88
C SER A 106 1.22 -5.48 -5.60
N LEU A 107 2.15 -6.44 -5.61
CA LEU A 107 2.60 -7.10 -4.39
C LEU A 107 3.91 -6.49 -3.92
N ASP A 108 4.07 -6.36 -2.61
CA ASP A 108 5.32 -5.92 -1.98
C ASP A 108 6.42 -6.98 -2.15
N GLY A 109 6.05 -8.27 -2.13
CA GLY A 109 6.94 -9.38 -2.43
C GLY A 109 6.33 -10.76 -2.23
N ILE A 110 7.05 -11.78 -2.67
CA ILE A 110 6.72 -13.20 -2.49
C ILE A 110 7.78 -13.84 -1.61
N GLY A 111 7.38 -14.34 -0.45
CA GLY A 111 8.28 -14.93 0.54
C GLY A 111 8.00 -16.41 0.80
N LEU A 112 9.07 -17.20 0.97
CA LEU A 112 9.03 -18.61 1.34
C LEU A 112 9.93 -18.87 2.55
N GLY A 113 9.51 -19.78 3.43
CA GLY A 113 10.26 -20.14 4.63
C GLY A 113 9.89 -19.33 5.88
N PHE A 114 8.73 -18.68 5.89
CA PHE A 114 8.21 -18.09 7.12
C PHE A 114 7.98 -19.16 8.19
N GLN A 115 8.44 -18.90 9.40
CA GLN A 115 8.15 -19.76 10.54
C GLN A 115 6.65 -19.75 10.81
N LYS A 116 6.02 -20.92 10.73
CA LYS A 116 4.61 -21.07 11.10
C LYS A 116 4.51 -21.10 12.62
N THR A 117 3.68 -20.23 13.18
CA THR A 117 3.25 -20.39 14.58
C THR A 117 2.38 -21.66 14.66
N PRO A 118 2.63 -22.57 15.62
CA PRO A 118 1.76 -23.73 15.81
C PRO A 118 0.33 -23.24 16.13
N ILE A 119 -0.64 -23.79 15.39
CA ILE A 119 -2.06 -23.50 15.62
C ILE A 119 -2.40 -24.07 17.00
N LYS A 120 -2.75 -23.21 17.97
CA LYS A 120 -3.35 -23.68 19.21
C LYS A 120 -4.71 -24.26 18.84
N ASN A 121 -4.87 -25.58 18.97
CA ASN A 121 -6.18 -26.21 18.95
C ASN A 121 -6.93 -25.72 20.19
N THR A 122 -7.63 -24.60 20.06
CA THR A 122 -8.60 -24.18 21.07
C THR A 122 -9.76 -25.17 20.97
N SER A 123 -9.72 -26.23 21.77
CA SER A 123 -10.91 -27.02 22.04
C SER A 123 -11.97 -26.04 22.54
N LEU A 124 -12.99 -25.81 21.72
CA LEU A 124 -14.21 -25.12 22.14
C LEU A 124 -14.70 -25.83 23.40
N LYS A 125 -14.62 -25.14 24.55
CA LYS A 125 -15.38 -25.49 25.74
C LYS A 125 -16.74 -24.82 25.64
#